data_AF-A0A523FBI7-F1
#
_entry.id   AF-A0A523FBI7-F1
#
_cell.length_a   1.000
_cell.length_b   1.000
_cell.length_c   1.000
_cell.angle_alpha   90.00
_cell.angle_beta   90.00
_cell.angle_gamma   90.00
#
_symmetry.space_group_name_H-M   'P 1'
#
loop_
_entity.id
_entity.type
_entity.pdbx_description
1 polymer ?
#
loop_
_entity_poly.entity_id
_entity_poly.type
_entity_poly.pdbx_seq_one_letter_code
_entity_poly.pdbx_strand_id
1 'polypeptide(L)'
;MHRTLTTAIAAFFLLAAPALAAYCPKNAAAIEAALSTSTLGDADKAGISALKDQGMQLHNSGDHRGSEKVLADAMRRLLNAK
;
A
#
# COMPACT_ATOMS: atom_id res chain seq x y z
N MET A 1 -12.54 37.71 -13.64
CA MET A 1 -12.38 37.01 -12.34
C MET A 1 -12.71 35.51 -12.40
N HIS A 2 -13.52 35.02 -13.34
CA HIS A 2 -13.81 33.57 -13.45
C HIS A 2 -12.66 32.76 -14.07
N ARG A 3 -11.94 33.32 -15.06
CA ARG A 3 -10.78 32.68 -15.72
C ARG A 3 -9.59 32.44 -14.77
N THR A 4 -9.40 33.33 -13.79
CA THR A 4 -8.36 33.21 -12.76
C THR A 4 -8.71 32.19 -11.67
N LEU A 5 -10.00 31.94 -11.44
CA LEU A 5 -10.48 30.96 -10.46
C LEU A 5 -10.35 29.53 -11.00
N THR A 6 -10.61 29.32 -12.30
CA THR A 6 -10.44 28.02 -12.97
C THR A 6 -8.99 27.52 -13.00
N THR A 7 -8.00 28.42 -13.10
CA THR A 7 -6.58 28.06 -13.08
C THR A 7 -6.08 27.62 -11.69
N ALA A 8 -6.66 28.14 -10.62
CA ALA A 8 -6.26 27.80 -9.25
C ALA A 8 -6.71 26.37 -8.85
N ILE A 9 -7.86 25.93 -9.37
CA ILE A 9 -8.42 24.59 -9.06
C ILE A 9 -7.59 23.47 -9.72
N ALA A 10 -7.15 23.66 -10.96
CA ALA A 10 -6.34 22.67 -11.66
C ALA A 10 -4.97 22.41 -11.00
N ALA A 11 -4.36 23.44 -10.41
CA ALA A 11 -3.09 23.32 -9.69
C ALA A 11 -3.21 22.50 -8.40
N PHE A 12 -4.38 22.52 -7.75
CA PHE A 12 -4.62 21.79 -6.50
C PHE A 12 -4.70 20.26 -6.72
N PHE A 13 -5.26 19.81 -7.85
CA PHE A 13 -5.35 18.39 -8.16
C PHE A 13 -4.00 17.75 -8.52
N LEU A 14 -3.05 18.52 -9.08
CA LEU A 14 -1.70 18.04 -9.37
C LEU A 14 -0.91 17.69 -8.10
N LEU A 15 -1.21 18.32 -6.96
CA LEU A 15 -0.51 18.09 -5.70
C LEU A 15 -0.94 16.79 -4.98
N ALA A 16 -2.11 16.23 -5.32
CA ALA A 16 -2.63 15.02 -4.68
C ALA A 16 -2.12 13.70 -5.33
N ALA A 17 -1.67 13.76 -6.59
CA ALA A 17 -1.21 12.59 -7.34
C ALA A 17 -0.01 11.83 -6.70
N PRO A 18 1.02 12.50 -6.13
CA PRO A 18 2.18 11.82 -5.55
C PRO A 18 1.82 10.96 -4.32
N ALA A 19 0.84 11.39 -3.52
CA ALA A 19 0.42 10.67 -2.32
C ALA A 19 -0.23 9.31 -2.65
N LEU A 20 -0.92 9.22 -3.79
CA LEU A 20 -1.57 7.99 -4.25
C LEU A 20 -0.55 6.97 -4.78
N ALA A 21 0.51 7.44 -5.43
CA ALA A 21 1.56 6.57 -5.98
C ALA A 21 2.39 5.85 -4.89
N ALA A 22 2.54 6.46 -3.70
CA ALA A 22 3.37 5.92 -2.62
C ALA A 22 2.64 4.95 -1.67
N TYR A 23 1.33 4.74 -1.84
CA TYR A 23 0.53 4.02 -0.85
C TYR A 23 0.87 2.52 -0.75
N CYS A 24 1.00 1.83 -1.89
CA CYS A 24 1.36 0.40 -1.91
C CYS A 24 2.76 0.13 -1.31
N PRO A 25 3.84 0.83 -1.74
CA PRO A 25 5.16 0.66 -1.13
C PRO A 25 5.17 0.93 0.37
N LYS A 26 4.44 1.95 0.83
CA LYS A 26 4.34 2.29 2.27
C LYS A 26 3.69 1.15 3.07
N ASN A 27 2.61 0.57 2.57
CA ASN A 27 1.94 -0.55 3.24
C ASN A 27 2.83 -1.80 3.30
N ALA A 28 3.54 -2.12 2.20
CA ALA A 28 4.48 -3.23 2.18
C ALA A 28 5.60 -3.06 3.22
N ALA A 29 6.17 -1.85 3.33
CA ALA A 29 7.17 -1.55 4.35
C ALA A 29 6.64 -1.65 5.78
N ALA A 30 5.39 -1.22 6.02
CA ALA A 30 4.75 -1.34 7.33
C ALA A 30 4.52 -2.81 7.73
N ILE A 31 4.13 -3.67 6.78
CA ILE A 31 3.98 -5.11 7.00
C ILE A 31 5.34 -5.73 7.36
N GLU A 32 6.39 -5.42 6.61
CA GLU A 32 7.75 -5.91 6.87
C GLU A 32 8.23 -5.53 8.28
N ALA A 33 8.09 -4.27 8.65
CA ALA A 33 8.48 -3.77 9.97
C ALA A 33 7.72 -4.49 11.10
N ALA A 34 6.41 -4.67 10.95
CA ALA A 34 5.60 -5.40 11.93
C ALA A 34 5.97 -6.88 12.01
N LEU A 35 6.23 -7.55 10.88
CA LEU A 35 6.69 -8.94 10.87
C LEU A 35 8.00 -9.12 11.61
N SER A 36 8.96 -8.21 11.40
CA SER A 36 10.29 -8.26 12.05
C SER A 36 10.25 -8.17 13.58
N THR A 37 9.20 -7.56 14.14
CA THR A 37 9.02 -7.38 15.58
C THR A 37 7.94 -8.30 16.16
N SER A 38 7.26 -9.08 15.33
CA SER A 38 6.17 -9.96 15.75
C SER A 38 6.66 -11.26 16.40
N THR A 39 5.86 -11.76 17.34
CA THR A 39 6.02 -13.08 17.97
C THR A 39 5.32 -14.20 17.22
N LEU A 40 4.82 -13.94 16.01
CA LEU A 40 4.14 -14.92 15.17
C LEU A 40 5.07 -16.08 14.81
N GLY A 41 4.46 -17.26 14.63
CA GLY A 41 5.16 -18.44 14.12
C GLY A 41 5.65 -18.27 12.70
N ASP A 42 6.69 -19.03 12.33
CA ASP A 42 7.35 -18.89 11.02
C ASP A 42 6.41 -19.14 9.85
N ALA A 43 5.43 -20.03 9.99
CA ALA A 43 4.43 -20.30 8.97
C ALA A 43 3.52 -19.08 8.70
N ASP A 44 3.08 -18.39 9.75
CA ASP A 44 2.25 -17.18 9.61
C ASP A 44 3.08 -16.04 9.02
N LYS A 45 4.31 -15.87 9.49
CA LYS A 45 5.25 -14.89 8.93
C LYS A 45 5.49 -15.12 7.44
N ALA A 46 5.76 -16.35 7.04
CA ALA A 46 5.95 -16.72 5.64
C ALA A 46 4.71 -16.44 4.79
N GLY A 47 3.50 -16.77 5.30
CA GLY A 47 2.25 -16.49 4.60
C GLY A 47 1.98 -15.01 4.40
N ILE A 48 2.25 -14.18 5.41
CA ILE A 48 2.08 -12.73 5.33
C ILE A 48 3.14 -12.12 4.40
N SER A 49 4.40 -12.56 4.48
CA SER A 49 5.47 -12.14 3.56
C SER A 49 5.15 -12.48 2.11
N ALA A 50 4.61 -13.67 1.84
CA ALA A 50 4.20 -14.06 0.49
C ALA A 50 3.10 -13.14 -0.07
N LEU A 51 2.12 -12.75 0.74
CA LEU A 51 1.11 -11.77 0.32
C LEU A 51 1.73 -10.38 0.09
N LYS A 52 2.65 -9.94 0.95
CA LYS A 52 3.39 -8.67 0.75
C LYS A 52 4.13 -8.67 -0.59
N ASP A 53 4.85 -9.74 -0.90
CA ASP A 53 5.61 -9.87 -2.15
C ASP A 53 4.69 -9.94 -3.37
N GLN A 54 3.59 -10.71 -3.30
CA GLN A 54 2.57 -10.74 -4.35
C GLN A 54 1.96 -9.36 -4.60
N GLY A 55 1.65 -8.60 -3.54
CA GLY A 55 1.16 -7.23 -3.67
C GLY A 55 2.14 -6.34 -4.42
N MET A 56 3.43 -6.44 -4.10
CA MET A 56 4.46 -5.66 -4.79
C MET A 56 4.71 -6.10 -6.24
N GLN A 57 4.54 -7.39 -6.55
CA GLN A 57 4.54 -7.86 -7.94
C GLN A 57 3.40 -7.23 -8.75
N LEU A 58 2.19 -7.18 -8.18
CA LEU A 58 1.05 -6.52 -8.82
C LEU A 58 1.31 -5.03 -9.04
N HIS A 59 1.87 -4.34 -8.05
CA HIS A 59 2.30 -2.94 -8.19
C HIS A 59 3.28 -2.74 -9.34
N ASN A 60 4.34 -3.56 -9.40
CA ASN A 60 5.38 -3.49 -10.44
C ASN A 60 4.83 -3.81 -11.84
N SER A 61 3.76 -4.60 -11.93
CA SER A 61 3.07 -4.91 -13.20
C SER A 61 2.05 -3.84 -13.62
N GLY A 62 1.78 -2.84 -12.79
CA GLY A 62 0.80 -1.77 -13.04
C GLY A 62 -0.60 -2.05 -12.49
N ASP A 63 -0.88 -3.24 -11.92
CA ASP A 63 -2.14 -3.53 -11.24
C ASP A 63 -2.15 -2.99 -9.80
N HIS A 64 -2.33 -1.67 -9.69
CA HIS A 64 -2.37 -0.99 -8.40
C HIS A 64 -3.54 -1.43 -7.52
N ARG A 65 -4.72 -1.67 -8.12
CA ARG A 65 -5.91 -2.09 -7.34
C ARG A 65 -5.73 -3.51 -6.80
N GLY A 66 -5.16 -4.42 -7.59
CA GLY A 66 -4.80 -5.75 -7.14
C GLY A 66 -3.77 -5.69 -6.00
N SER A 67 -2.73 -4.87 -6.16
CA SER A 67 -1.73 -4.63 -5.11
C SER A 67 -2.37 -4.15 -3.80
N GLU A 68 -3.21 -3.12 -3.84
CA GLU A 68 -3.90 -2.60 -2.64
C GLU A 68 -4.73 -3.68 -1.95
N LYS A 69 -5.48 -4.47 -2.72
CA LYS A 69 -6.30 -5.54 -2.17
C LYS A 69 -5.44 -6.59 -1.45
N VAL A 70 -4.37 -7.06 -2.09
CA VAL A 70 -3.49 -8.09 -1.54
C VAL A 70 -2.73 -7.59 -0.32
N LEU A 71 -2.22 -6.36 -0.35
CA LEU A 71 -1.53 -5.75 0.79
C LEU A 71 -2.49 -5.52 1.97
N ALA A 72 -3.76 -5.18 1.70
CA ALA A 72 -4.78 -5.09 2.74
C ALA A 72 -5.13 -6.46 3.34
N ASP A 73 -5.15 -7.52 2.53
CA ASP A 73 -5.32 -8.91 3.00
C ASP A 73 -4.15 -9.34 3.90
N ALA A 74 -2.91 -9.01 3.52
CA ALA A 74 -1.71 -9.26 4.33
C ALA A 74 -1.79 -8.54 5.69
N MET A 75 -2.12 -7.25 5.68
CA MET A 75 -2.25 -6.45 6.90
C MET A 75 -3.36 -6.99 7.82
N ARG A 76 -4.51 -7.39 7.28
CA ARG A 76 -5.58 -8.01 8.08
C ARG A 76 -5.11 -9.29 8.75
N ARG A 77 -4.40 -10.17 8.03
CA ARG A 77 -3.85 -11.40 8.61
C ARG A 77 -2.86 -11.10 9.72
N LEU A 78 -1.95 -10.16 9.50
CA LEU A 78 -0.99 -9.71 10.50
C LEU A 78 -1.67 -9.19 11.78
N LEU A 79 -2.73 -8.39 11.65
CA LEU A 79 -3.45 -7.83 12.79
C LEU A 79 -4.33 -8.85 13.53
N ASN A 80 -4.73 -9.94 12.85
CA ASN A 80 -5.60 -10.97 13.41
C ASN A 80 -4.84 -12.18 13.94
N ALA A 81 -3.61 -12.40 13.48
CA ALA A 81 -2.72 -13.41 14.03
C ALA A 81 -2.26 -12.93 15.42
N LYS A 82 -2.67 -13.65 16.47
CA LYS A 82 -2.28 -13.40 17.87
C LYS A 82 -1.20 -14.39 18.28
#